data_AF-A0A8J3QEK8-F1
#
_entry.id   AF-A0A8J3QEK8-F1
#
_cell.length_a   1.000
_cell.length_b   1.000
_cell.length_c   1.000
_cell.angle_alpha   90.00
_cell.angle_beta   90.00
_cell.angle_gamma   90.00
#
_symmetry.space_group_name_H-M   'P 1'
#
loop_
_entity.id
_entity.type
_entity.pdbx_description
1 polymer ?
#
loop_
_entity_poly.entity_id
_entity_poly.type
_entity_poly.pdbx_seq_one_letter_code
_entity_poly.pdbx_strand_id
1 'polypeptide(L)'
;MTTNRRGAQLLMATCAALIEAIGQHMPACPYRDYVTWAFSARNPRQREFLQATGVLQLINLNTTVLSGLFEDDDWPALLLLTGRMNAYQVLEVISDNLALGLGGPALDEAAAQRRALVSSVNRAMIEALVPGRSTPAILLLAGYAQQAAQSASMFSQSLVATKHAEFARDYAHHLSSQGRPVPNPGELEFGVWPSLVANVEVCRELAGALDGTATEGLLRQGLTDRYRSVERTLFAEHLSRLELGALGAQTILVGPTLAYFLGMLLEKLKPAKAYPAAVSDGSLSEVLTDASLLVRLQNDIGTRLLQLAPVQQAAQLRRLDDSGDLFQALASNDEVMFSRLQKDVRNTESNVALWHPRRAATMAEAWTAFAESLNYYAGMYAYHSECLARGLAELDNRLGDRRASAVIERLVRFHERMYSHPHAESIGEYAI
;
A
#
# COMPACT_ATOMS: atom_id res chain seq x y z
N MET A 1 -15.95 13.96 -13.40
CA MET A 1 -15.56 12.73 -14.13
C MET A 1 -16.80 11.91 -14.36
N THR A 2 -17.21 11.73 -15.62
CA THR A 2 -18.21 10.71 -15.98
C THR A 2 -17.62 9.35 -15.64
N THR A 3 -18.18 8.66 -14.65
CA THR A 3 -17.71 7.35 -14.25
C THR A 3 -17.92 6.40 -15.43
N ASN A 4 -16.84 5.94 -16.06
CA ASN A 4 -16.91 4.87 -17.07
C ASN A 4 -17.71 3.71 -16.45
N ARG A 5 -18.68 3.15 -17.19
CA ARG A 5 -19.55 2.05 -16.75
C ARG A 5 -18.76 0.94 -16.04
N ARG A 6 -17.58 0.60 -16.56
CA ARG A 6 -16.69 -0.40 -15.96
C ARG A 6 -16.16 0.01 -14.59
N GLY A 7 -15.75 1.27 -14.42
CA GLY A 7 -15.32 1.79 -13.11
C GLY A 7 -16.45 1.77 -12.07
N ALA A 8 -17.69 2.09 -12.47
CA ALA A 8 -18.84 2.01 -11.57
C ALA A 8 -19.14 0.56 -11.14
N GLN A 9 -19.07 -0.39 -12.06
CA GLN A 9 -19.25 -1.82 -11.75
C GLN A 9 -18.14 -2.35 -10.83
N LEU A 10 -16.88 -1.95 -11.07
CA LEU A 10 -15.76 -2.35 -10.21
C LEU A 10 -15.87 -1.74 -8.82
N LEU A 11 -16.33 -0.50 -8.70
CA LEU A 11 -16.61 0.13 -7.42
C LEU A 11 -17.67 -0.65 -6.63
N MET A 12 -18.78 -1.02 -7.29
CA MET A 12 -19.82 -1.83 -6.66
C MET A 12 -19.30 -3.20 -6.21
N ALA A 13 -18.54 -3.89 -7.07
CA ALA A 13 -17.95 -5.19 -6.74
C ALA A 13 -16.97 -5.09 -5.56
N THR A 14 -16.17 -4.02 -5.52
CA THR A 14 -15.23 -3.75 -4.42
C THR A 14 -15.95 -3.51 -3.10
N CYS A 15 -16.98 -2.65 -3.09
CA CYS A 15 -17.78 -2.41 -1.88
C CYS A 15 -18.50 -3.69 -1.41
N ALA A 16 -19.01 -4.51 -2.34
CA ALA A 16 -19.63 -5.79 -1.99
C ALA A 16 -18.63 -6.75 -1.36
N ALA A 17 -17.44 -6.92 -1.96
CA ALA A 17 -16.38 -7.77 -1.42
C ALA A 17 -15.90 -7.28 -0.04
N LEU A 18 -15.79 -5.97 0.16
CA LEU A 18 -15.46 -5.39 1.47
C LEU A 18 -16.52 -5.69 2.53
N ILE A 19 -17.80 -5.44 2.21
CA ILE A 19 -18.90 -5.70 3.16
C ILE A 19 -18.98 -7.19 3.51
N GLU A 20 -18.77 -8.08 2.53
CA GLU A 20 -18.70 -9.52 2.75
C GLU A 20 -17.54 -9.90 3.67
N ALA A 21 -16.32 -9.44 3.36
CA ALA A 21 -15.15 -9.68 4.19
C ALA A 21 -15.30 -9.15 5.62
N ILE A 22 -15.85 -7.94 5.78
CA ILE A 22 -16.17 -7.36 7.09
C ILE A 22 -17.18 -8.25 7.83
N GLY A 23 -18.25 -8.66 7.15
CA GLY A 23 -19.31 -9.48 7.73
C GLY A 23 -18.85 -10.86 8.17
N GLN A 24 -17.95 -11.47 7.41
CA GLN A 24 -17.43 -12.82 7.63
C GLN A 24 -16.31 -12.84 8.67
N HIS A 25 -15.37 -11.89 8.60
CA HIS A 25 -14.10 -12.00 9.32
C HIS A 25 -13.91 -11.02 10.47
N MET A 26 -14.57 -9.84 10.45
CA MET A 26 -14.48 -8.95 11.61
C MET A 26 -15.32 -9.50 12.77
N PRO A 27 -14.74 -9.67 13.97
CA PRO A 27 -15.50 -9.97 15.18
C PRO A 27 -16.64 -8.97 15.40
N ALA A 28 -17.75 -9.44 15.97
CA ALA A 28 -18.91 -8.61 16.24
C ALA A 28 -18.58 -7.54 17.30
N CYS A 29 -18.68 -6.26 16.92
CA CYS A 29 -18.45 -5.11 17.79
C CYS A 29 -19.03 -3.83 17.14
N PRO A 30 -19.17 -2.72 17.89
CA PRO A 30 -19.65 -1.46 17.32
C PRO A 30 -18.84 -0.95 16.13
N TYR A 31 -17.53 -1.18 16.17
CA TYR A 31 -16.64 -0.77 15.10
C TYR A 31 -16.91 -1.51 13.77
N ARG A 32 -17.17 -2.82 13.81
CA ARG A 32 -17.59 -3.59 12.62
C ARG A 32 -18.85 -2.99 12.00
N ASP A 33 -19.85 -2.67 12.83
CA ASP A 33 -21.13 -2.12 12.35
C ASP A 33 -20.94 -0.73 11.75
N TYR A 34 -20.05 0.09 12.33
CA TYR A 34 -19.65 1.39 11.80
C TYR A 34 -19.00 1.25 10.42
N VAL A 35 -17.98 0.40 10.27
CA VAL A 35 -17.27 0.23 8.99
C VAL A 35 -18.21 -0.35 7.92
N THR A 36 -19.07 -1.31 8.29
CA THR A 36 -20.11 -1.84 7.40
C THR A 36 -21.05 -0.75 6.89
N TRP A 37 -21.52 0.12 7.80
CA TRP A 37 -22.35 1.27 7.43
C TRP A 37 -21.59 2.24 6.54
N ALA A 38 -20.33 2.53 6.84
CA ALA A 38 -19.52 3.52 6.14
C ALA A 38 -19.31 3.17 4.67
N PHE A 39 -19.15 1.88 4.35
CA PHE A 39 -19.08 1.36 2.97
C PHE A 39 -20.45 1.21 2.30
N SER A 40 -21.56 1.32 3.02
CA SER A 40 -22.90 1.12 2.48
C SER A 40 -23.44 2.38 1.79
N ALA A 41 -24.40 2.19 0.88
CA ALA A 41 -25.14 3.30 0.25
C ALA A 41 -26.03 4.09 1.23
N ARG A 42 -26.14 3.66 2.50
CA ARG A 42 -26.88 4.37 3.55
C ARG A 42 -26.07 5.50 4.18
N ASN A 43 -24.75 5.51 3.99
CA ASN A 43 -23.90 6.61 4.43
C ASN A 43 -24.07 7.79 3.45
N PRO A 44 -24.60 8.96 3.88
CA PRO A 44 -24.79 10.11 3.01
C PRO A 44 -23.46 10.68 2.47
N ARG A 45 -22.34 10.42 3.18
CA ARG A 45 -20.99 10.81 2.80
C ARG A 45 -20.16 9.62 2.33
N GLN A 46 -20.80 8.55 1.85
CA GLN A 46 -20.11 7.33 1.38
C GLN A 46 -18.98 7.66 0.41
N ARG A 47 -19.22 8.56 -0.56
CA ARG A 47 -18.19 8.93 -1.54
C ARG A 47 -16.94 9.54 -0.90
N GLU A 48 -17.10 10.41 0.10
CA GLU A 48 -15.97 11.01 0.82
C GLU A 48 -15.23 9.96 1.64
N PHE A 49 -15.96 9.02 2.25
CA PHE A 49 -15.37 7.88 2.95
C PHE A 49 -14.55 7.00 2.01
N LEU A 50 -15.10 6.64 0.85
CA LEU A 50 -14.42 5.85 -0.18
C LEU A 50 -13.18 6.56 -0.76
N GLN A 51 -13.18 7.89 -0.81
CA GLN A 51 -11.98 8.66 -1.15
C GLN A 51 -10.95 8.56 -0.03
N ALA A 52 -11.37 8.80 1.22
CA ALA A 52 -10.53 8.78 2.41
C ALA A 52 -9.85 7.41 2.65
N THR A 53 -10.52 6.32 2.27
CA THR A 53 -9.96 4.96 2.36
C THR A 53 -9.25 4.52 1.06
N GLY A 54 -8.98 5.41 0.11
CA GLY A 54 -8.26 5.12 -1.14
C GLY A 54 -9.01 4.26 -2.16
N VAL A 55 -10.25 3.83 -1.89
CA VAL A 55 -11.03 2.94 -2.78
C VAL A 55 -11.19 3.56 -4.17
N LEU A 56 -11.55 4.85 -4.25
CA LEU A 56 -11.76 5.50 -5.54
C LEU A 56 -10.48 5.52 -6.39
N GLN A 57 -9.31 5.66 -5.76
CA GLN A 57 -8.03 5.64 -6.44
C GLN A 57 -7.65 4.22 -6.87
N LEU A 58 -7.96 3.19 -6.07
CA LEU A 58 -7.82 1.79 -6.49
C LEU A 58 -8.69 1.45 -7.69
N ILE A 59 -9.94 1.92 -7.73
CA ILE A 59 -10.81 1.73 -8.92
C ILE A 59 -10.20 2.39 -10.15
N ASN A 60 -9.64 3.59 -10.00
CA ASN A 60 -8.98 4.30 -11.10
C ASN A 60 -7.73 3.55 -11.59
N LEU A 61 -6.88 3.08 -10.67
CA LEU A 61 -5.71 2.24 -10.97
C LEU A 61 -6.14 0.99 -11.75
N ASN A 62 -7.05 0.20 -11.21
CA ASN A 62 -7.39 -1.10 -11.79
C ASN A 62 -8.18 -0.96 -13.10
N THR A 63 -9.02 0.07 -13.23
CA THR A 63 -9.64 0.39 -14.52
C THR A 63 -8.59 0.76 -15.56
N THR A 64 -7.55 1.52 -15.19
CA THR A 64 -6.47 1.94 -16.10
C THR A 64 -5.60 0.77 -16.51
N VAL A 65 -5.14 -0.02 -15.53
CA VAL A 65 -4.23 -1.15 -15.73
C VAL A 65 -4.88 -2.24 -16.58
N LEU A 66 -6.11 -2.64 -16.23
CA LEU A 66 -6.78 -3.79 -16.84
C LEU A 66 -7.51 -3.45 -18.15
N SER A 67 -7.67 -2.16 -18.50
CA SER A 67 -8.47 -1.74 -19.67
C SER A 67 -8.05 -2.44 -20.96
N GLY A 68 -9.00 -3.11 -21.62
CA GLY A 68 -8.79 -3.72 -22.93
C GLY A 68 -7.92 -4.98 -22.93
N LEU A 69 -7.65 -5.59 -21.78
CA LEU A 69 -6.85 -6.82 -21.67
C LEU A 69 -7.70 -8.10 -21.57
N PHE A 70 -9.02 -7.96 -21.59
CA PHE A 70 -10.00 -9.04 -21.43
C PHE A 70 -11.25 -8.73 -22.27
N GLU A 71 -12.03 -9.77 -22.57
CA GLU A 71 -13.26 -9.68 -23.34
C GLU A 71 -14.46 -9.37 -22.43
N ASP A 72 -15.57 -8.90 -22.98
CA ASP A 72 -16.75 -8.55 -22.16
C ASP A 72 -17.32 -9.77 -21.38
N ASP A 73 -17.14 -10.98 -21.91
CA ASP A 73 -17.58 -12.23 -21.25
C ASP A 73 -16.73 -12.56 -20.00
N ASP A 74 -15.48 -12.10 -19.92
CA ASP A 74 -14.60 -12.29 -18.77
C ASP A 74 -14.93 -11.33 -17.62
N TRP A 75 -15.71 -10.28 -17.91
CA TRP A 75 -15.91 -9.15 -17.00
C TRP A 75 -16.51 -9.54 -15.63
N PRO A 76 -17.54 -10.41 -15.53
CA PRO A 76 -18.06 -10.81 -14.21
C PRO A 76 -17.02 -11.52 -13.34
N ALA A 77 -16.20 -12.39 -13.92
CA ALA A 77 -15.15 -13.12 -13.20
C ALA A 77 -14.03 -12.16 -12.77
N LEU A 78 -13.66 -11.21 -13.64
CA LEU A 78 -12.69 -10.17 -13.31
C LEU A 78 -13.17 -9.27 -12.17
N LEU A 79 -14.44 -8.86 -12.16
CA LEU A 79 -15.03 -8.07 -11.07
C LEU A 79 -14.90 -8.80 -9.73
N LEU A 80 -15.19 -10.10 -9.69
CA LEU A 80 -15.07 -10.92 -8.49
C LEU A 80 -13.61 -10.98 -8.00
N LEU A 81 -12.68 -11.34 -8.88
CA LEU A 81 -11.27 -11.54 -8.52
C LEU A 81 -10.58 -10.21 -8.17
N THR A 82 -10.88 -9.13 -8.90
CA THR A 82 -10.34 -7.80 -8.61
C THR A 82 -10.96 -7.20 -7.34
N GLY A 83 -12.26 -7.45 -7.10
CA GLY A 83 -12.93 -7.07 -5.86
C GLY A 83 -12.25 -7.65 -4.61
N ARG A 84 -11.79 -8.91 -4.68
CA ARG A 84 -11.02 -9.55 -3.60
C ARG A 84 -9.68 -8.86 -3.33
N MET A 85 -8.89 -8.59 -4.37
CA MET A 85 -7.63 -7.86 -4.23
C MET A 85 -7.85 -6.46 -3.65
N ASN A 86 -8.88 -5.75 -4.12
CA ASN A 86 -9.20 -4.44 -3.61
C ASN A 86 -9.63 -4.49 -2.13
N ALA A 87 -10.42 -5.49 -1.74
CA ALA A 87 -10.82 -5.65 -0.35
C ALA A 87 -9.61 -5.89 0.55
N TYR A 88 -8.66 -6.73 0.12
CA TYR A 88 -7.39 -6.93 0.81
C TYR A 88 -6.60 -5.62 0.93
N GLN A 89 -6.37 -4.91 -0.18
CA GLN A 89 -5.60 -3.66 -0.18
C GLN A 89 -6.21 -2.64 0.79
N VAL A 90 -7.52 -2.42 0.74
CA VAL A 90 -8.20 -1.47 1.64
C VAL A 90 -8.05 -1.86 3.12
N LEU A 91 -8.05 -3.15 3.44
CA LEU A 91 -7.79 -3.61 4.81
C LEU A 91 -6.31 -3.47 5.19
N GLU A 92 -5.39 -3.62 4.25
CA GLU A 92 -3.95 -3.43 4.46
C GLU A 92 -3.58 -1.96 4.75
N VAL A 93 -4.35 -0.98 4.27
CA VAL A 93 -4.18 0.43 4.67
C VAL A 93 -4.15 0.59 6.18
N ILE A 94 -4.91 -0.24 6.90
CA ILE A 94 -5.00 -0.16 8.36
C ILE A 94 -3.68 -0.54 9.02
N SER A 95 -2.98 -1.56 8.53
CA SER A 95 -1.64 -1.91 9.02
C SER A 95 -0.59 -0.87 8.63
N ASP A 96 -0.68 -0.28 7.44
CA ASP A 96 0.23 0.79 7.03
C ASP A 96 0.05 2.07 7.86
N ASN A 97 -1.20 2.40 8.16
CA ASN A 97 -1.57 3.49 9.04
C ASN A 97 -0.96 3.32 10.44
N LEU A 98 -0.92 2.10 10.99
CA LEU A 98 -0.28 1.85 12.28
C LEU A 98 1.24 2.11 12.28
N ALA A 99 1.87 2.11 11.10
CA ALA A 99 3.28 2.42 10.93
C ALA A 99 3.57 3.94 10.84
N LEU A 100 2.54 4.79 10.76
CA LEU A 100 2.71 6.24 10.84
C LEU A 100 3.38 6.63 12.17
N GLY A 101 4.35 7.55 12.10
CA GLY A 101 5.15 7.94 13.25
C GLY A 101 6.30 7.01 13.60
N LEU A 102 6.46 5.84 12.94
CA LEU A 102 7.46 4.84 13.33
C LEU A 102 8.79 4.94 12.58
N GLY A 103 8.94 5.86 11.63
CA GLY A 103 10.15 6.03 10.82
C GLY A 103 11.28 6.82 11.50
N GLY A 104 11.05 7.32 12.72
CA GLY A 104 12.02 8.08 13.52
C GLY A 104 13.01 7.17 14.25
N PRO A 105 14.21 7.66 14.60
CA PRO A 105 15.21 6.89 15.33
C PRO A 105 14.86 6.69 16.82
N ALA A 106 14.07 7.61 17.39
CA ALA A 106 13.59 7.55 18.77
C ALA A 106 12.07 7.48 18.76
N LEU A 107 11.53 6.58 19.58
CA LEU A 107 10.10 6.36 19.72
C LEU A 107 9.69 6.66 21.16
N ASP A 108 8.57 7.36 21.32
CA ASP A 108 7.89 7.44 22.62
C ASP A 108 7.24 6.09 22.98
N GLU A 109 6.70 6.00 24.20
CA GLU A 109 6.08 4.76 24.68
C GLU A 109 4.91 4.29 23.80
N ALA A 110 4.08 5.23 23.33
CA ALA A 110 2.93 4.92 22.49
C ALA A 110 3.38 4.38 21.12
N ALA A 111 4.38 5.00 20.49
CA ALA A 111 4.96 4.56 19.24
C ALA A 111 5.70 3.21 19.39
N ALA A 112 6.37 2.98 20.53
CA ALA A 112 6.98 1.68 20.83
C ALA A 112 5.93 0.56 20.96
N GLN A 113 4.80 0.83 21.63
CA GLN A 113 3.67 -0.10 21.70
C GLN A 113 3.06 -0.37 20.31
N ARG A 114 2.86 0.69 19.49
CA ARG A 114 2.39 0.54 18.11
C ARG A 114 3.35 -0.28 17.26
N ARG A 115 4.66 -0.06 17.37
CA ARG A 115 5.68 -0.85 16.66
C ARG A 115 5.58 -2.34 17.03
N ALA A 116 5.38 -2.65 18.30
CA ALA A 116 5.19 -4.04 18.76
C ALA A 116 3.86 -4.65 18.28
N LEU A 117 2.79 -3.84 18.15
CA LEU A 117 1.55 -4.27 17.51
C LEU A 117 1.78 -4.62 16.04
N VAL A 118 2.42 -3.74 15.26
CA VAL A 118 2.76 -3.98 13.84
C VAL A 118 3.58 -5.27 13.68
N SER A 119 4.61 -5.47 14.51
CA SER A 119 5.38 -6.74 14.53
C SER A 119 4.51 -7.97 14.79
N SER A 120 3.53 -7.87 15.69
CA SER A 120 2.62 -8.98 15.98
C SER A 120 1.69 -9.28 14.80
N VAL A 121 1.20 -8.24 14.12
CA VAL A 121 0.40 -8.38 12.89
C VAL A 121 1.23 -8.99 11.76
N ASN A 122 2.45 -8.53 11.54
CA ASN A 122 3.35 -9.07 10.50
C ASN A 122 3.61 -10.57 10.71
N ARG A 123 3.85 -11.00 11.96
CA ARG A 123 4.01 -12.42 12.29
C ARG A 123 2.74 -13.23 12.02
N ALA A 124 1.56 -12.71 12.40
CA ALA A 124 0.28 -13.36 12.10
C ALA A 124 0.02 -13.48 10.60
N MET A 125 0.36 -12.46 9.81
CA MET A 125 0.26 -12.47 8.35
C MET A 125 1.16 -13.54 7.72
N ILE A 126 2.44 -13.57 8.12
CA ILE A 126 3.40 -14.56 7.63
C ILE A 126 2.92 -15.97 7.99
N GLU A 127 2.41 -16.18 9.20
CA GLU A 127 1.86 -17.47 9.63
C GLU A 127 0.63 -17.87 8.81
N ALA A 128 -0.28 -16.93 8.54
CA ALA A 128 -1.48 -17.17 7.74
C ALA A 128 -1.19 -17.53 6.27
N LEU A 129 -0.03 -17.14 5.75
CA LEU A 129 0.41 -17.42 4.38
C LEU A 129 1.09 -18.78 4.22
N VAL A 130 1.46 -19.46 5.32
CA VAL A 130 2.08 -20.79 5.28
C VAL A 130 1.08 -21.81 4.70
N PRO A 131 1.43 -22.53 3.61
CA PRO A 131 0.54 -23.51 3.00
C PRO A 131 0.04 -24.56 4.00
N GLY A 132 -1.26 -24.85 3.97
CA GLY A 132 -1.90 -25.85 4.83
C GLY A 132 -2.12 -25.43 6.29
N ARG A 133 -1.66 -24.25 6.73
CA ARG A 133 -2.04 -23.72 8.05
C ARG A 133 -3.43 -23.11 8.01
N SER A 134 -4.23 -23.41 9.02
CA SER A 134 -5.62 -22.96 9.15
C SER A 134 -5.92 -22.27 10.49
N THR A 135 -4.88 -21.88 11.24
CA THR A 135 -5.07 -21.17 12.51
C THR A 135 -5.85 -19.87 12.28
N PRO A 136 -7.04 -19.69 12.88
CA PRO A 136 -7.82 -18.47 12.72
C PRO A 136 -7.07 -17.23 13.18
N ALA A 137 -7.19 -16.13 12.44
CA ALA A 137 -6.54 -14.86 12.73
C ALA A 137 -6.86 -14.32 14.13
N ILE A 138 -8.08 -14.56 14.60
CA ILE A 138 -8.51 -14.19 15.95
C ILE A 138 -7.62 -14.84 17.04
N LEU A 139 -7.10 -16.04 16.79
CA LEU A 139 -6.18 -16.72 17.70
C LEU A 139 -4.74 -16.25 17.51
N LEU A 140 -4.33 -16.01 16.26
CA LEU A 140 -2.99 -15.47 15.95
C LEU A 140 -2.75 -14.09 16.58
N LEU A 141 -3.81 -13.28 16.66
CA LEU A 141 -3.77 -11.92 17.21
C LEU A 141 -4.31 -11.82 18.64
N ALA A 142 -4.52 -12.95 19.33
CA ALA A 142 -4.96 -12.96 20.71
C ALA A 142 -3.86 -12.46 21.68
N GLY A 143 -4.27 -12.00 22.86
CA GLY A 143 -3.34 -11.57 23.91
C GLY A 143 -2.73 -10.19 23.65
N TYR A 144 -1.41 -10.12 23.52
CA TYR A 144 -0.70 -8.82 23.47
C TYR A 144 -1.15 -7.95 22.29
N ALA A 145 -1.29 -8.50 21.08
CA ALA A 145 -1.71 -7.71 19.92
C ALA A 145 -3.12 -7.12 20.11
N GLN A 146 -4.04 -7.89 20.68
CA GLN A 146 -5.37 -7.42 21.02
C GLN A 146 -5.34 -6.30 22.07
N GLN A 147 -4.52 -6.43 23.10
CA GLN A 147 -4.36 -5.41 24.14
C GLN A 147 -3.73 -4.13 23.60
N ALA A 148 -2.64 -4.25 22.85
CA ALA A 148 -1.93 -3.10 22.26
C ALA A 148 -2.81 -2.37 21.22
N ALA A 149 -3.69 -3.07 20.51
CA ALA A 149 -4.63 -2.44 19.60
C ALA A 149 -5.65 -1.53 20.31
N GLN A 150 -5.95 -1.74 21.59
CA GLN A 150 -6.89 -0.89 22.34
C GLN A 150 -6.34 0.50 22.64
N SER A 151 -5.01 0.70 22.56
CA SER A 151 -4.37 2.02 22.71
C SER A 151 -4.02 2.68 21.39
N ALA A 152 -4.20 1.99 20.26
CA ALA A 152 -3.92 2.52 18.93
C ALA A 152 -5.17 3.16 18.31
N SER A 153 -5.21 4.50 18.27
CA SER A 153 -6.27 5.23 17.58
C SER A 153 -6.11 5.09 16.07
N MET A 154 -7.07 4.47 15.40
CA MET A 154 -7.09 4.43 13.93
C MET A 154 -7.47 5.78 13.31
N PHE A 155 -8.00 6.72 14.10
CA PHE A 155 -8.32 8.05 13.61
C PHE A 155 -7.05 8.89 13.56
N SER A 156 -6.29 8.94 14.66
CA SER A 156 -5.05 9.72 14.72
C SER A 156 -3.96 9.13 13.83
N GLN A 157 -3.96 7.81 13.64
CA GLN A 157 -3.06 7.12 12.72
C GLN A 157 -3.63 7.10 11.29
N SER A 158 -4.03 8.26 10.77
CA SER A 158 -4.52 8.39 9.39
C SER A 158 -4.20 9.78 8.86
N LEU A 159 -3.83 9.87 7.58
CA LEU A 159 -3.59 11.15 6.90
C LEU A 159 -4.85 12.04 6.86
N VAL A 160 -6.03 11.47 7.14
CA VAL A 160 -7.33 12.14 7.14
C VAL A 160 -8.05 12.03 8.49
N ALA A 161 -7.30 12.10 9.59
CA ALA A 161 -7.79 11.93 10.95
C ALA A 161 -9.09 12.70 11.28
N THR A 162 -9.19 13.97 10.89
CA THR A 162 -10.36 14.81 11.13
C THR A 162 -11.62 14.27 10.45
N LYS A 163 -11.49 13.70 9.24
CA LYS A 163 -12.60 13.09 8.50
C LYS A 163 -13.13 11.84 9.20
N HIS A 164 -12.25 11.00 9.76
CA HIS A 164 -12.71 9.81 10.49
C HIS A 164 -13.57 10.17 11.70
N ALA A 165 -13.20 11.20 12.45
CA ALA A 165 -14.01 11.71 13.57
C ALA A 165 -15.37 12.25 13.09
N GLU A 166 -15.41 12.92 11.93
CA GLU A 166 -16.68 13.34 11.32
C GLU A 166 -17.56 12.16 10.92
N PHE A 167 -17.02 11.16 10.25
CA PHE A 167 -17.78 9.97 9.83
C PHE A 167 -18.35 9.20 11.03
N ALA A 168 -17.59 9.10 12.13
CA ALA A 168 -18.08 8.51 13.38
C ALA A 168 -19.27 9.30 13.98
N ARG A 169 -19.24 10.63 13.91
CA ARG A 169 -20.38 11.48 14.32
C ARG A 169 -21.59 11.27 13.42
N ASP A 170 -21.39 11.20 12.11
CA ASP A 170 -22.46 10.94 11.14
C ASP A 170 -23.12 9.57 11.39
N TYR A 171 -22.33 8.56 11.74
CA TYR A 171 -22.82 7.24 12.15
C TYR A 171 -23.64 7.29 13.45
N ALA A 172 -23.15 8.01 14.47
CA ALA A 172 -23.88 8.21 15.72
C ALA A 172 -25.24 8.89 15.48
N HIS A 173 -25.27 9.94 14.64
CA HIS A 173 -26.52 10.59 14.23
C HIS A 173 -27.46 9.64 13.48
N HIS A 174 -26.92 8.82 12.57
CA HIS A 174 -27.68 7.80 11.85
C HIS A 174 -28.38 6.82 12.82
N LEU A 175 -27.65 6.27 13.80
CA LEU A 175 -28.21 5.37 14.80
C LEU A 175 -29.26 6.05 15.68
N SER A 176 -28.98 7.27 16.15
CA SER A 176 -29.91 8.03 16.97
C SER A 176 -31.22 8.31 16.22
N SER A 177 -31.17 8.62 14.92
CA SER A 177 -32.36 8.87 14.09
C SER A 177 -33.26 7.63 13.92
N GLN A 178 -32.68 6.43 14.12
CA GLN A 178 -33.38 5.16 14.08
C GLN A 178 -33.83 4.67 15.47
N GLY A 179 -33.62 5.46 16.52
CA GLY A 179 -33.88 5.04 17.90
C GLY A 179 -32.97 3.90 18.38
N ARG A 180 -31.80 3.72 17.76
CA ARG A 180 -30.82 2.68 18.11
C ARG A 180 -29.78 3.22 19.11
N PRO A 181 -29.22 2.37 20.00
CA PRO A 181 -28.13 2.76 20.89
C PRO A 181 -26.92 3.28 20.11
N VAL A 182 -26.35 4.39 20.56
CA VAL A 182 -25.13 4.97 19.99
C VAL A 182 -23.92 4.46 20.78
N PRO A 183 -22.91 3.87 20.13
CA PRO A 183 -21.71 3.39 20.83
C PRO A 183 -20.86 4.55 21.35
N ASN A 184 -19.98 4.25 22.31
CA ASN A 184 -19.01 5.23 22.78
C ASN A 184 -18.03 5.57 21.62
N PRO A 185 -17.73 6.86 21.35
CA PRO A 185 -16.76 7.24 20.32
C PRO A 185 -15.42 6.51 20.42
N GLY A 186 -14.95 6.21 21.63
CA GLY A 186 -13.72 5.45 21.85
C GLY A 186 -13.78 4.01 21.31
N GLU A 187 -14.96 3.38 21.28
CA GLU A 187 -15.11 2.04 20.69
C GLU A 187 -14.94 2.05 19.16
N LEU A 188 -15.21 3.20 18.52
CA LEU A 188 -15.00 3.39 17.09
C LEU A 188 -13.56 3.80 16.79
N GLU A 189 -12.97 4.67 17.60
CA GLU A 189 -11.61 5.20 17.42
C GLU A 189 -10.52 4.19 17.76
N PHE A 190 -10.72 3.35 18.78
CA PHE A 190 -9.74 2.35 19.22
C PHE A 190 -10.15 0.92 18.83
N GLY A 191 -11.12 0.80 17.93
CA GLY A 191 -11.66 -0.46 17.41
C GLY A 191 -10.80 -1.12 16.33
N VAL A 192 -9.48 -0.92 16.29
CA VAL A 192 -8.64 -1.36 15.15
C VAL A 192 -8.45 -2.88 15.07
N TRP A 193 -8.45 -3.60 16.20
CA TRP A 193 -8.17 -5.04 16.25
C TRP A 193 -9.11 -5.90 15.36
N PRO A 194 -10.44 -5.72 15.38
CA PRO A 194 -11.34 -6.40 14.45
C PRO A 194 -10.93 -6.28 12.98
N SER A 195 -10.44 -5.10 12.56
CA SER A 195 -9.96 -4.91 11.20
C SER A 195 -8.66 -5.65 10.91
N LEU A 196 -7.74 -5.72 11.87
CA LEU A 196 -6.51 -6.51 11.72
C LEU A 196 -6.81 -8.00 11.59
N VAL A 197 -7.80 -8.51 12.33
CA VAL A 197 -8.28 -9.90 12.19
C VAL A 197 -8.80 -10.15 10.78
N ALA A 198 -9.67 -9.27 10.28
CA ALA A 198 -10.19 -9.40 8.92
C ALA A 198 -9.10 -9.27 7.85
N ASN A 199 -8.12 -8.38 8.03
CA ASN A 199 -7.00 -8.24 7.11
C ASN A 199 -6.22 -9.56 6.96
N VAL A 200 -5.89 -10.22 8.07
CA VAL A 200 -5.17 -11.51 8.04
C VAL A 200 -5.97 -12.61 7.34
N GLU A 201 -7.27 -12.70 7.59
CA GLU A 201 -8.14 -13.69 6.91
C GLU A 201 -8.24 -13.41 5.41
N VAL A 202 -8.47 -12.16 5.03
CA VAL A 202 -8.58 -11.77 3.62
C VAL A 202 -7.25 -11.96 2.89
N CYS A 203 -6.10 -11.72 3.54
CA CYS A 203 -4.78 -12.02 2.99
C CYS A 203 -4.63 -13.51 2.65
N ARG A 204 -5.08 -14.39 3.56
CA ARG A 204 -5.09 -15.85 3.35
C ARG A 204 -5.99 -16.25 2.18
N GLU A 205 -7.20 -15.71 2.13
CA GLU A 205 -8.15 -15.98 1.05
C GLU A 205 -7.66 -15.50 -0.31
N LEU A 206 -6.99 -14.34 -0.35
CA LEU A 206 -6.36 -13.80 -1.55
C LEU A 206 -5.27 -14.75 -2.07
N ALA A 207 -4.39 -15.23 -1.19
CA ALA A 207 -3.38 -16.22 -1.55
C ALA A 207 -4.03 -17.52 -2.06
N GLY A 208 -5.09 -17.98 -1.39
CA GLY A 208 -5.87 -19.16 -1.78
C GLY A 208 -6.58 -19.06 -3.14
N ALA A 209 -6.85 -17.84 -3.62
CA ALA A 209 -7.53 -17.65 -4.90
C ALA A 209 -6.70 -18.10 -6.11
N LEU A 210 -5.37 -18.20 -5.96
CA LEU A 210 -4.45 -18.72 -6.97
C LEU A 210 -3.97 -20.15 -6.69
N ASP A 211 -4.59 -20.87 -5.74
CA ASP A 211 -4.18 -22.24 -5.44
C ASP A 211 -4.17 -23.12 -6.72
N GLY A 212 -3.10 -23.89 -6.85
CA GLY A 212 -2.85 -24.79 -7.98
C GLY A 212 -2.38 -24.13 -9.27
N THR A 213 -2.08 -22.83 -9.26
CA THR A 213 -1.45 -22.13 -10.40
C THR A 213 0.07 -22.03 -10.21
N ALA A 214 0.80 -21.75 -11.29
CA ALA A 214 2.25 -21.54 -11.20
C ALA A 214 2.59 -20.28 -10.38
N THR A 215 1.74 -19.26 -10.41
CA THR A 215 1.93 -17.98 -9.71
C THR A 215 1.62 -18.03 -8.21
N GLU A 216 1.01 -19.10 -7.70
CA GLU A 216 0.67 -19.26 -6.28
C GLU A 216 1.88 -18.98 -5.37
N GLY A 217 3.01 -19.62 -5.65
CA GLY A 217 4.23 -19.47 -4.86
C GLY A 217 4.80 -18.05 -4.91
N LEU A 218 4.75 -17.41 -6.07
CA LEU A 218 5.22 -16.03 -6.27
C LEU A 218 4.39 -15.03 -5.47
N LEU A 219 3.06 -15.17 -5.47
CA LEU A 219 2.17 -14.33 -4.67
C LEU A 219 2.40 -14.52 -3.17
N ARG A 220 2.40 -15.77 -2.68
CA ARG A 220 2.60 -16.08 -1.26
C ARG A 220 3.95 -15.57 -0.76
N GLN A 221 5.01 -15.76 -1.55
CA GLN A 221 6.35 -15.28 -1.22
C GLN A 221 6.41 -13.75 -1.20
N GLY A 222 5.86 -13.07 -2.22
CA GLY A 222 5.82 -11.61 -2.24
C GLY A 222 5.06 -11.00 -1.06
N LEU A 223 3.91 -11.57 -0.68
CA LEU A 223 3.17 -11.14 0.51
C LEU A 223 3.97 -11.39 1.79
N THR A 224 4.62 -12.55 1.90
CA THR A 224 5.48 -12.88 3.05
C THR A 224 6.66 -11.92 3.18
N ASP A 225 7.33 -11.63 2.07
CA ASP A 225 8.49 -10.73 2.04
C ASP A 225 8.12 -9.31 2.41
N ARG A 226 6.93 -8.85 2.03
CA ARG A 226 6.41 -7.56 2.48
C ARG A 226 6.43 -7.43 4.00
N TYR A 227 5.78 -8.35 4.70
CA TYR A 227 5.67 -8.29 6.16
C TYR A 227 7.03 -8.48 6.84
N ARG A 228 7.90 -9.34 6.30
CA ARG A 228 9.29 -9.49 6.78
C ARG A 228 10.12 -8.23 6.59
N SER A 229 9.96 -7.55 5.46
CA SER A 229 10.74 -6.36 5.11
C SER A 229 10.26 -5.13 5.88
N VAL A 230 8.95 -5.01 6.16
CA VAL A 230 8.43 -4.01 7.10
C VAL A 230 9.02 -4.24 8.49
N GLU A 231 9.00 -5.48 8.98
CA GLU A 231 9.61 -5.85 10.27
C GLU A 231 11.09 -5.48 10.32
N ARG A 232 11.88 -5.90 9.32
CA ARG A 232 13.31 -5.57 9.27
C ARG A 232 13.56 -4.06 9.24
N THR A 233 12.76 -3.30 8.50
CA THR A 233 12.89 -1.83 8.42
C THR A 233 12.58 -1.15 9.76
N LEU A 234 11.62 -1.65 10.54
CA LEU A 234 11.23 -1.05 11.83
C LEU A 234 12.22 -1.31 12.98
N PHE A 235 13.02 -2.37 12.88
CA PHE A 235 13.93 -2.80 13.96
C PHE A 235 15.42 -2.69 13.61
N ALA A 236 15.79 -2.48 12.35
CA ALA A 236 17.19 -2.34 11.99
C ALA A 236 17.79 -1.04 12.55
N GLU A 237 18.95 -1.15 13.20
CA GLU A 237 19.75 -0.01 13.63
C GLU A 237 20.51 0.61 12.45
N HIS A 238 21.04 -0.27 11.60
CA HIS A 238 21.86 0.08 10.44
C HIS A 238 21.41 -0.71 9.21
N LEU A 239 21.22 0.02 8.11
CA LEU A 239 20.97 -0.53 6.78
C LEU A 239 21.77 0.30 5.78
N SER A 240 22.39 -0.36 4.81
CA SER A 240 22.97 0.32 3.66
C SER A 240 21.87 0.84 2.71
N ARG A 241 22.20 1.79 1.84
CA ARG A 241 21.26 2.29 0.81
C ARG A 241 20.77 1.19 -0.13
N LEU A 242 21.65 0.22 -0.43
CA LEU A 242 21.27 -0.95 -1.23
C LEU A 242 20.21 -1.80 -0.52
N GLU A 243 20.43 -2.11 0.76
CA GLU A 243 19.47 -2.87 1.56
C GLU A 243 18.15 -2.13 1.74
N LEU A 244 18.19 -0.80 1.95
CA LEU A 244 17.00 0.03 2.03
C LEU A 244 16.20 0.02 0.73
N GLY A 245 16.88 0.11 -0.42
CA GLY A 245 16.22 -0.01 -1.73
C GLY A 245 15.54 -1.37 -1.89
N ALA A 246 16.26 -2.46 -1.59
CA ALA A 246 15.74 -3.83 -1.71
C ALA A 246 14.57 -4.11 -0.75
N LEU A 247 14.71 -3.75 0.53
CA LEU A 247 13.64 -3.90 1.51
C LEU A 247 12.45 -3.00 1.15
N GLY A 248 12.71 -1.75 0.77
CA GLY A 248 11.70 -0.79 0.36
C GLY A 248 10.84 -1.33 -0.78
N ALA A 249 11.44 -1.91 -1.82
CA ALA A 249 10.72 -2.53 -2.93
C ALA A 249 9.76 -3.63 -2.48
N GLN A 250 10.10 -4.35 -1.41
CA GLN A 250 9.27 -5.41 -0.85
C GLN A 250 8.21 -4.89 0.13
N THR A 251 8.43 -3.75 0.80
CA THR A 251 7.46 -3.20 1.77
C THR A 251 6.14 -2.71 1.16
N ILE A 252 6.08 -2.52 -0.16
CA ILE A 252 4.86 -2.11 -0.87
C ILE A 252 4.19 -3.29 -1.58
N LEU A 253 2.90 -3.18 -1.87
CA LEU A 253 2.11 -4.27 -2.45
C LEU A 253 2.24 -4.45 -3.97
N VAL A 254 3.15 -3.74 -4.65
CA VAL A 254 3.23 -3.75 -6.12
C VAL A 254 3.49 -5.15 -6.69
N GLY A 255 4.54 -5.82 -6.22
CA GLY A 255 4.90 -7.18 -6.65
C GLY A 255 3.74 -8.17 -6.43
N PRO A 256 3.19 -8.30 -5.20
CA PRO A 256 2.03 -9.13 -4.93
C PRO A 256 0.79 -8.80 -5.79
N THR A 257 0.48 -7.51 -5.98
CA THR A 257 -0.65 -7.07 -6.80
C THR A 257 -0.49 -7.50 -8.25
N LEU A 258 0.71 -7.30 -8.81
CA LEU A 258 1.02 -7.71 -10.18
C LEU A 258 0.99 -9.23 -10.31
N ALA A 259 1.61 -9.98 -9.39
CA ALA A 259 1.55 -11.44 -9.38
C ALA A 259 0.10 -11.93 -9.37
N TYR A 260 -0.74 -11.35 -8.50
CA TYR A 260 -2.16 -11.70 -8.42
C TYR A 260 -2.90 -11.47 -9.75
N PHE A 261 -2.76 -10.27 -10.33
CA PHE A 261 -3.43 -9.95 -11.60
C PHE A 261 -2.93 -10.78 -12.77
N LEU A 262 -1.64 -11.09 -12.82
CA LEU A 262 -1.07 -11.92 -13.88
C LEU A 262 -1.53 -13.37 -13.76
N GLY A 263 -1.54 -13.97 -12.56
CA GLY A 263 -2.08 -15.31 -12.34
C GLY A 263 -3.58 -15.38 -12.68
N MET A 264 -4.35 -14.36 -12.28
CA MET A 264 -5.75 -14.23 -12.69
C MET A 264 -5.90 -14.21 -14.21
N LEU A 265 -5.21 -13.30 -14.91
CA LEU A 265 -5.40 -13.09 -16.35
C LEU A 265 -4.87 -14.26 -17.19
N LEU A 266 -3.68 -14.77 -16.84
CA LEU A 266 -2.88 -15.67 -17.68
C LEU A 266 -2.94 -17.13 -17.24
N GLU A 267 -3.62 -17.46 -16.14
CA GLU A 267 -3.84 -18.85 -15.71
C GLU A 267 -5.31 -19.17 -15.43
N LYS A 268 -6.10 -18.22 -14.90
CA LYS A 268 -7.52 -18.47 -14.56
C LYS A 268 -8.49 -18.07 -15.67
N LEU A 269 -8.35 -16.87 -16.24
CA LEU A 269 -9.31 -16.34 -17.22
C LEU A 269 -8.98 -16.77 -18.65
N LYS A 270 -7.77 -16.48 -19.11
CA LYS A 270 -7.35 -16.69 -20.50
C LYS A 270 -5.93 -17.27 -20.52
N PRO A 271 -5.79 -18.59 -20.26
CA PRO A 271 -4.52 -19.22 -20.00
C PRO A 271 -3.48 -19.02 -21.11
N ALA A 272 -2.27 -18.57 -20.75
CA ALA A 272 -1.14 -18.45 -21.67
C ALA A 272 -0.19 -19.65 -21.47
N LYS A 273 -0.04 -20.48 -22.51
CA LYS A 273 0.70 -21.75 -22.41
C LYS A 273 2.15 -21.60 -21.93
N ALA A 274 2.83 -20.52 -22.31
CA ALA A 274 4.22 -20.25 -21.94
C ALA A 274 4.39 -19.57 -20.57
N TYR A 275 3.30 -19.13 -19.94
CA TYR A 275 3.35 -18.36 -18.70
C TYR A 275 3.90 -19.14 -17.49
N PRO A 276 3.47 -20.39 -17.21
CA PRO A 276 4.05 -21.17 -16.11
C PRO A 276 5.57 -21.32 -16.19
N ALA A 277 6.11 -21.44 -17.40
CA ALA A 277 7.56 -21.54 -17.59
C ALA A 277 8.28 -20.25 -17.19
N ALA A 278 7.74 -19.08 -17.55
CA ALA A 278 8.29 -17.77 -17.19
C ALA A 278 8.18 -17.45 -15.69
N VAL A 279 7.22 -18.08 -14.99
CA VAL A 279 7.17 -18.03 -13.53
C VAL A 279 8.25 -18.92 -12.93
N SER A 280 8.36 -20.17 -13.40
CA SER A 280 9.23 -21.19 -12.81
C SER A 280 10.72 -20.89 -12.87
N ASP A 281 11.18 -20.17 -13.90
CA ASP A 281 12.60 -19.83 -14.05
C ASP A 281 12.96 -18.42 -13.59
N GLY A 282 12.02 -17.72 -12.94
CA GLY A 282 12.26 -16.44 -12.30
C GLY A 282 12.16 -15.22 -13.22
N SER A 283 12.00 -15.37 -14.54
CA SER A 283 11.91 -14.23 -15.46
C SER A 283 10.79 -13.26 -15.06
N LEU A 284 9.63 -13.77 -14.64
CA LEU A 284 8.56 -12.90 -14.15
C LEU A 284 8.95 -12.19 -12.85
N SER A 285 9.59 -12.90 -11.91
CA SER A 285 9.96 -12.36 -10.60
C SER A 285 10.94 -11.18 -10.72
N GLU A 286 11.88 -11.23 -11.67
CA GLU A 286 12.83 -10.15 -11.92
C GLU A 286 12.11 -8.88 -12.38
N VAL A 287 11.21 -9.00 -13.36
CA VAL A 287 10.40 -7.88 -13.88
C VAL A 287 9.50 -7.28 -12.79
N LEU A 288 8.89 -8.13 -11.95
CA LEU A 288 8.08 -7.64 -10.82
C LEU A 288 8.91 -6.92 -9.76
N THR A 289 10.15 -7.35 -9.54
CA THR A 289 11.08 -6.71 -8.61
C THR A 289 11.46 -5.31 -9.10
N ASP A 290 11.80 -5.17 -10.39
CA ASP A 290 12.09 -3.87 -11.00
C ASP A 290 10.88 -2.93 -10.90
N ALA A 291 9.69 -3.41 -11.24
CA ALA A 291 8.46 -2.62 -11.13
C ALA A 291 8.20 -2.14 -9.69
N SER A 292 8.38 -3.02 -8.71
CA SER A 292 8.16 -2.70 -7.29
C SER A 292 9.18 -1.68 -6.79
N LEU A 293 10.45 -1.81 -7.16
CA LEU A 293 11.49 -0.85 -6.79
C LEU A 293 11.22 0.53 -7.39
N LEU A 294 10.88 0.61 -8.67
CA LEU A 294 10.58 1.89 -9.33
C LEU A 294 9.42 2.61 -8.64
N VAL A 295 8.32 1.89 -8.37
CA VAL A 295 7.16 2.47 -7.67
C VAL A 295 7.51 2.88 -6.24
N ARG A 296 8.32 2.09 -5.52
CA ARG A 296 8.77 2.46 -4.17
C ARG A 296 9.56 3.75 -4.18
N LEU A 297 10.54 3.87 -5.07
CA LEU A 297 11.37 5.07 -5.15
C LEU A 297 10.51 6.29 -5.49
N GLN A 298 9.55 6.15 -6.41
CA GLN A 298 8.61 7.23 -6.72
C GLN A 298 7.74 7.62 -5.52
N ASN A 299 7.28 6.65 -4.72
CA ASN A 299 6.50 6.90 -3.51
C ASN A 299 7.29 7.73 -2.49
N ASP A 300 8.53 7.31 -2.20
CA ASP A 300 9.36 7.92 -1.17
C ASP A 300 9.96 9.27 -1.61
N ILE A 301 10.45 9.36 -2.85
CA ILE A 301 11.24 10.51 -3.30
C ILE A 301 10.40 11.44 -4.19
N GLY A 302 9.50 10.88 -5.00
CA GLY A 302 8.75 11.61 -6.02
C GLY A 302 9.42 11.54 -7.40
N THR A 303 8.58 11.30 -8.43
CA THR A 303 9.02 11.08 -9.83
C THR A 303 9.92 12.21 -10.35
N ARG A 304 9.60 13.47 -10.05
CA ARG A 304 10.33 14.63 -10.57
C ARG A 304 11.77 14.67 -10.06
N LEU A 305 11.99 14.41 -8.77
CA LEU A 305 13.33 14.46 -8.16
C LEU A 305 14.23 13.32 -8.64
N LEU A 306 13.66 12.13 -8.88
CA LEU A 306 14.37 10.97 -9.41
C LEU A 306 14.84 11.17 -10.86
N GLN A 307 14.12 11.96 -11.65
CA GLN A 307 14.40 12.21 -13.06
C GLN A 307 15.33 13.41 -13.30
N LEU A 308 15.70 14.17 -12.27
CA LEU A 308 16.65 15.27 -12.42
C LEU A 308 18.07 14.77 -12.64
N ALA A 309 18.83 15.48 -13.47
CA ALA A 309 20.27 15.29 -13.52
C ALA A 309 20.91 15.68 -12.15
N PRO A 310 22.02 15.03 -11.73
CA PRO A 310 22.64 15.29 -10.42
C PRO A 310 22.94 16.77 -10.15
N VAL A 311 23.37 17.52 -11.17
CA VAL A 311 23.64 18.97 -11.05
C VAL A 311 22.38 19.77 -10.75
N GLN A 312 21.25 19.41 -11.37
CA GLN A 312 19.96 20.05 -11.14
C GLN A 312 19.43 19.70 -9.76
N GLN A 313 19.55 18.43 -9.36
CA GLN A 313 19.15 17.98 -8.02
C GLN A 313 19.94 18.72 -6.93
N ALA A 314 21.27 18.83 -7.07
CA ALA A 314 22.11 19.60 -6.15
C ALA A 314 21.74 21.10 -6.12
N ALA A 315 21.34 21.68 -7.26
CA ALA A 315 20.87 23.06 -7.31
C ALA A 315 19.54 23.26 -6.55
N GLN A 316 18.63 22.29 -6.59
CA GLN A 316 17.39 22.36 -5.80
C GLN A 316 17.68 22.21 -4.30
N LEU A 317 18.56 21.27 -3.91
CA LEU A 317 18.94 21.10 -2.51
C LEU A 317 19.55 22.37 -1.90
N ARG A 318 20.42 23.06 -2.65
CA ARG A 318 20.99 24.34 -2.21
C ARG A 318 19.94 25.44 -1.96
N ARG A 319 18.80 25.40 -2.65
CA ARG A 319 17.70 26.36 -2.40
C ARG A 319 16.91 26.03 -1.14
N LEU A 320 16.93 24.78 -0.69
CA LEU A 320 16.27 24.36 0.55
C LEU A 320 17.10 24.69 1.80
N ASP A 321 18.43 24.76 1.66
CA ASP A 321 19.40 24.90 2.75
C ASP A 321 19.36 26.27 3.46
N ASP A 322 18.56 27.23 2.97
CA ASP A 322 18.41 28.56 3.59
C ASP A 322 17.87 28.51 5.04
N SER A 323 17.28 27.40 5.46
CA SER A 323 16.69 27.22 6.81
C SER A 323 17.65 26.64 7.86
N GLY A 324 18.78 26.06 7.45
CA GLY A 324 19.72 25.36 8.34
C GLY A 324 19.26 23.99 8.84
N ASP A 325 17.94 23.72 8.99
CA ASP A 325 17.38 22.43 9.39
C ASP A 325 16.70 21.72 8.21
N LEU A 326 17.24 20.58 7.78
CA LEU A 326 16.74 19.78 6.66
C LEU A 326 15.26 19.39 6.78
N PHE A 327 14.84 18.93 7.96
CA PHE A 327 13.48 18.42 8.14
C PHE A 327 12.48 19.56 8.19
N GLN A 328 12.84 20.67 8.82
CA GLN A 328 12.03 21.88 8.76
C GLN A 328 11.92 22.39 7.32
N ALA A 329 13.04 22.45 6.58
CA ALA A 329 13.07 22.86 5.17
C ALA A 329 12.09 22.05 4.33
N LEU A 330 12.16 20.71 4.42
CA LEU A 330 11.29 19.80 3.68
C LEU A 330 9.83 19.92 4.14
N ALA A 331 9.57 20.06 5.43
CA ALA A 331 8.22 20.14 5.97
C ALA A 331 7.51 21.45 5.57
N SER A 332 8.23 22.56 5.44
CA SER A 332 7.66 23.86 5.05
C SER A 332 7.73 24.15 3.55
N ASN A 333 8.33 23.28 2.75
CA ASN A 333 8.47 23.52 1.31
C ASN A 333 7.18 23.16 0.55
N ASP A 334 6.65 24.11 -0.22
CA ASP A 334 5.44 23.94 -1.02
C ASP A 334 5.72 23.56 -2.49
N GLU A 335 6.98 23.34 -2.87
CA GLU A 335 7.30 22.89 -4.23
C GLU A 335 6.83 21.45 -4.43
N VAL A 336 6.04 21.25 -5.48
CA VAL A 336 5.44 19.96 -5.85
C VAL A 336 6.46 18.82 -5.89
N MET A 337 7.71 19.11 -6.26
CA MET A 337 8.75 18.09 -6.38
C MET A 337 9.15 17.47 -5.05
N PHE A 338 9.07 18.20 -3.93
CA PHE A 338 9.36 17.70 -2.59
C PHE A 338 8.12 17.18 -1.86
N SER A 339 6.94 17.21 -2.50
CA SER A 339 5.66 16.89 -1.84
C SER A 339 5.60 15.50 -1.19
N ARG A 340 6.34 14.50 -1.70
CA ARG A 340 6.43 13.16 -1.09
C ARG A 340 7.28 13.15 0.18
N LEU A 341 8.48 13.73 0.09
CA LEU A 341 9.37 13.91 1.23
C LEU A 341 8.72 14.78 2.32
N GLN A 342 8.00 15.84 1.94
CA GLN A 342 7.22 16.66 2.86
C GLN A 342 6.20 15.82 3.64
N LYS A 343 5.41 14.98 2.94
CA LYS A 343 4.43 14.07 3.56
C LYS A 343 5.14 13.15 4.57
N ASP A 344 6.24 12.51 4.17
CA ASP A 344 6.93 11.55 5.02
C ASP A 344 7.66 12.19 6.20
N VAL A 345 8.15 13.43 6.07
CA VAL A 345 8.71 14.19 7.18
C VAL A 345 7.60 14.56 8.16
N ARG A 346 6.49 15.13 7.70
CA ARG A 346 5.37 15.56 8.57
C ARG A 346 4.76 14.42 9.36
N ASN A 347 4.65 13.24 8.76
CA ASN A 347 4.06 12.06 9.39
C ASN A 347 5.09 11.10 9.99
N THR A 348 6.38 11.45 9.92
CA THR A 348 7.51 10.61 10.36
C THR A 348 7.41 9.18 9.81
N GLU A 349 7.06 9.06 8.52
CA GLU A 349 6.94 7.78 7.81
C GLU A 349 8.32 7.21 7.46
N SER A 350 8.43 5.89 7.36
CA SER A 350 9.65 5.23 6.88
C SER A 350 9.87 5.52 5.40
N ASN A 351 11.03 6.09 5.07
CA ASN A 351 11.38 6.52 3.72
C ASN A 351 12.87 6.24 3.46
N VAL A 352 13.18 5.63 2.30
CA VAL A 352 14.54 5.18 1.98
C VAL A 352 15.56 6.32 1.87
N ALA A 353 15.13 7.51 1.42
CA ALA A 353 15.98 8.69 1.31
C ALA A 353 16.13 9.45 2.63
N LEU A 354 15.18 9.29 3.56
CA LEU A 354 15.20 9.95 4.87
C LEU A 354 15.85 9.10 5.98
N TRP A 355 16.13 7.82 5.72
CA TRP A 355 16.67 6.90 6.73
C TRP A 355 17.99 7.36 7.35
N HIS A 356 18.99 7.64 6.50
CA HIS A 356 20.31 8.11 6.90
C HIS A 356 20.32 9.52 7.50
N PRO A 357 19.69 10.54 6.87
CA PRO A 357 19.70 11.88 7.46
C PRO A 357 19.04 11.93 8.85
N ARG A 358 18.00 11.12 9.11
CA ARG A 358 17.37 11.03 10.45
C ARG A 358 18.28 10.45 11.52
N ARG A 359 19.36 9.79 11.12
CA ARG A 359 20.33 9.13 12.00
C ARG A 359 21.70 9.81 12.00
N ALA A 360 21.82 10.95 11.32
CA ALA A 360 23.03 11.76 11.34
C ALA A 360 23.23 12.41 12.72
N ALA A 361 24.49 12.59 13.15
CA ALA A 361 24.79 13.20 14.44
C ALA A 361 24.68 14.72 14.38
N THR A 362 24.88 15.32 13.20
CA THR A 362 24.77 16.75 12.97
C THR A 362 23.87 17.06 11.77
N MET A 363 23.37 18.30 11.70
CA MET A 363 22.53 18.72 10.58
C MET A 363 23.32 18.82 9.26
N ALA A 364 24.61 19.17 9.31
CA ALA A 364 25.49 19.15 8.14
C ALA A 364 25.66 17.73 7.59
N GLU A 365 25.83 16.75 8.48
CA GLU A 365 25.84 15.33 8.10
C GLU A 365 24.47 14.88 7.55
N ALA A 366 23.36 15.39 8.10
CA ALA A 366 22.02 15.09 7.60
C ALA A 366 21.84 15.58 6.16
N TRP A 367 22.20 16.84 5.86
CA TRP A 367 22.17 17.37 4.49
C TRP A 367 23.03 16.56 3.53
N THR A 368 24.23 16.17 3.96
CA THR A 368 25.15 15.36 3.16
C THR A 368 24.56 13.97 2.88
N ALA A 369 24.09 13.29 3.93
CA ALA A 369 23.48 11.96 3.82
C ALA A 369 22.22 11.96 2.95
N PHE A 370 21.43 13.04 3.00
CA PHE A 370 20.25 13.23 2.17
C PHE A 370 20.63 13.40 0.69
N ALA A 371 21.56 14.30 0.38
CA ALA A 371 22.05 14.53 -0.99
C ALA A 371 22.62 13.25 -1.62
N GLU A 372 23.45 12.52 -0.86
CA GLU A 372 23.99 11.23 -1.29
C GLU A 372 22.89 10.19 -1.54
N SER A 373 21.86 10.14 -0.68
CA SER A 373 20.75 9.20 -0.83
C SER A 373 19.93 9.50 -2.08
N LEU A 374 19.62 10.77 -2.33
CA LEU A 374 18.89 11.17 -3.54
C LEU A 374 19.68 10.83 -4.81
N ASN A 375 20.99 11.09 -4.84
CA ASN A 375 21.82 10.74 -5.99
C ASN A 375 21.89 9.22 -6.21
N TYR A 376 22.07 8.46 -5.12
CA TYR A 376 22.11 6.99 -5.17
C TYR A 376 20.81 6.40 -5.72
N TYR A 377 19.66 6.80 -5.17
CA TYR A 377 18.37 6.26 -5.59
C TYR A 377 17.92 6.76 -6.96
N ALA A 378 18.33 7.96 -7.39
CA ALA A 378 18.12 8.40 -8.78
C ALA A 378 18.88 7.52 -9.78
N GLY A 379 20.14 7.17 -9.47
CA GLY A 379 20.92 6.23 -10.28
C GLY A 379 20.30 4.83 -10.32
N MET A 380 19.87 4.32 -9.16
CA MET A 380 19.14 3.06 -9.06
C MET A 380 17.85 3.08 -9.88
N TYR A 381 17.06 4.15 -9.79
CA TYR A 381 15.83 4.33 -10.58
C TYR A 381 16.10 4.26 -12.09
N ALA A 382 17.10 4.99 -12.58
CA ALA A 382 17.46 4.99 -13.99
C ALA A 382 17.85 3.59 -14.48
N TYR A 383 18.71 2.89 -13.73
CA TYR A 383 19.15 1.53 -14.06
C TYR A 383 17.98 0.55 -14.13
N HIS A 384 17.14 0.51 -13.09
CA HIS A 384 16.00 -0.42 -13.04
C HIS A 384 14.89 -0.06 -14.03
N SER A 385 14.78 1.20 -14.46
CA SER A 385 13.87 1.59 -15.54
C SER A 385 14.28 0.98 -16.88
N GLU A 386 15.59 0.89 -17.15
CA GLU A 386 16.11 0.22 -18.35
C GLU A 386 15.97 -1.31 -18.25
N CYS A 387 16.25 -1.89 -17.08
CA CYS A 387 16.05 -3.32 -16.83
C CYS A 387 14.58 -3.72 -17.04
N LEU A 388 13.63 -2.95 -16.48
CA LEU A 388 12.21 -3.19 -16.68
C LEU A 388 11.85 -3.17 -18.17
N ALA A 389 12.29 -2.14 -18.91
CA ALA A 389 11.98 -2.03 -20.33
C ALA A 389 12.48 -3.23 -21.15
N ARG A 390 13.70 -3.72 -20.86
CA ARG A 390 14.24 -4.93 -21.51
C ARG A 390 13.48 -6.18 -21.09
N GLY A 391 13.27 -6.38 -19.79
CA GLY A 391 12.57 -7.55 -19.26
C GLY A 391 11.13 -7.66 -19.76
N LEU A 392 10.42 -6.55 -19.93
CA LEU A 392 9.09 -6.54 -20.52
C LEU A 392 9.09 -6.98 -21.99
N ALA A 393 10.09 -6.55 -22.78
CA ALA A 393 10.21 -6.97 -24.18
C ALA A 393 10.58 -8.46 -24.31
N GLU A 394 11.45 -8.95 -23.44
CA GLU A 394 11.80 -10.37 -23.36
C GLU A 394 10.59 -11.22 -22.96
N LEU A 395 9.79 -10.74 -21.99
CA LEU A 395 8.55 -11.38 -21.56
C LEU A 395 7.53 -11.45 -22.70
N ASP A 396 7.34 -10.35 -23.46
CA ASP A 396 6.46 -10.31 -24.64
C ASP A 396 6.86 -11.37 -25.68
N ASN A 397 8.15 -11.41 -26.03
CA ASN A 397 8.67 -12.35 -27.01
C ASN A 397 8.49 -13.81 -26.56
N ARG A 398 8.72 -14.07 -25.27
CA ARG A 398 8.62 -15.41 -24.69
C ARG A 398 7.19 -15.90 -24.60
N LEU A 399 6.27 -15.04 -24.17
CA LEU A 399 4.87 -15.41 -23.99
C LEU A 399 4.10 -15.43 -25.32
N GLY A 400 4.56 -14.67 -26.32
CA GLY A 400 3.78 -14.38 -27.52
C GLY A 400 2.50 -13.59 -27.20
N ASP A 401 2.50 -12.90 -26.06
CA ASP A 401 1.33 -12.27 -25.46
C ASP A 401 1.76 -11.04 -24.66
N ARG A 402 1.17 -9.88 -24.99
CA ARG A 402 1.53 -8.58 -24.40
C ARG A 402 0.73 -8.23 -23.15
N ARG A 403 -0.22 -9.07 -22.73
CA ARG A 403 -1.05 -8.77 -21.55
C ARG A 403 -0.21 -8.66 -20.28
N ALA A 404 0.81 -9.51 -20.14
CA ALA A 404 1.69 -9.46 -18.97
C ALA A 404 2.45 -8.14 -18.88
N SER A 405 3.15 -7.77 -19.94
CA SER A 405 3.93 -6.53 -19.97
C SER A 405 3.04 -5.30 -19.86
N ALA A 406 1.87 -5.30 -20.51
CA ALA A 406 0.93 -4.19 -20.47
C ALA A 406 0.42 -3.91 -19.05
N VAL A 407 0.09 -4.95 -18.26
CA VAL A 407 -0.32 -4.78 -16.85
C VAL A 407 0.79 -4.14 -16.05
N ILE A 408 2.01 -4.67 -16.15
CA ILE A 408 3.17 -4.21 -15.38
C ILE A 408 3.53 -2.77 -15.76
N GLU A 409 3.69 -2.48 -17.06
CA GLU A 409 4.02 -1.14 -17.55
C GLU A 409 2.95 -0.12 -17.13
N ARG A 410 1.66 -0.43 -17.32
CA ARG A 410 0.58 0.51 -16.97
C ARG A 410 0.53 0.78 -15.47
N LEU A 411 0.82 -0.21 -14.62
CA LEU A 411 0.88 0.01 -13.18
C LEU A 411 2.01 0.97 -12.82
N VAL A 412 3.21 0.76 -13.36
CA VAL A 412 4.35 1.67 -13.12
C VAL A 412 4.04 3.08 -13.64
N ARG A 413 3.51 3.21 -14.86
CA ARG A 413 3.12 4.51 -15.45
C ARG A 413 2.02 5.22 -14.67
N PHE A 414 1.07 4.48 -14.11
CA PHE A 414 0.03 5.05 -13.25
C PHE A 414 0.66 5.72 -12.03
N HIS A 415 1.57 5.01 -11.36
CA HIS A 415 2.27 5.52 -10.18
C HIS A 415 3.22 6.67 -10.54
N GLU A 416 3.96 6.61 -11.66
CA GLU A 416 4.78 7.72 -12.14
C GLU A 416 3.98 9.01 -12.26
N ARG A 417 2.79 8.92 -12.87
CA ARG A 417 1.88 10.06 -13.03
C ARG A 417 1.35 10.54 -11.68
N MET A 418 0.85 9.63 -10.84
CA MET A 418 0.32 9.95 -9.52
C MET A 418 1.37 10.65 -8.64
N TYR A 419 2.57 10.07 -8.54
CA TYR A 419 3.66 10.59 -7.71
C TYR A 419 4.33 11.87 -8.27
N SER A 420 3.99 12.28 -9.50
CA SER A 420 4.38 13.58 -10.06
C SER A 420 3.49 14.76 -9.65
N HIS A 421 2.37 14.49 -8.96
CA HIS A 421 1.42 15.47 -8.43
C HIS A 421 1.49 15.56 -6.90
N PRO A 422 1.04 16.69 -6.31
CA PRO A 422 0.98 16.85 -4.86
C PRO A 422 0.15 15.75 -4.19
N HIS A 423 0.63 15.24 -3.05
CA HIS A 423 -0.03 14.16 -2.32
C HIS A 423 -1.43 14.53 -1.76
N ALA A 424 -1.70 15.83 -1.60
CA ALA A 424 -2.97 16.35 -1.08
C ALA A 424 -4.05 16.55 -2.17
N GLU A 425 -3.69 16.45 -3.45
CA GLU A 425 -4.64 16.55 -4.55
C GLU A 425 -5.18 15.18 -4.93
N SER A 426 -6.45 15.09 -5.34
CA SER A 426 -7.10 13.81 -5.72
C SER A 426 -6.31 12.95 -6.73
N ILE A 427 -5.51 13.57 -7.61
CA ILE A 427 -4.69 12.85 -8.60
C ILE A 427 -3.41 12.29 -7.97
N GLY A 428 -2.83 12.98 -6.99
CA GLY A 428 -1.61 12.58 -6.29
C GLY A 428 -1.88 11.87 -4.96
N GLU A 429 -3.14 11.81 -4.52
CA GLU A 429 -3.57 11.07 -3.34
C GLU A 429 -3.17 9.60 -3.47
N TYR A 430 -2.73 9.05 -2.35
CA TYR A 430 -2.14 7.71 -2.24
C TYR A 430 -3.07 6.65 -2.85
N ALA A 431 -2.58 5.94 -3.86
CA ALA A 431 -3.11 4.62 -4.19
C ALA A 431 -2.48 3.64 -3.20
N ILE A 432 -3.34 2.85 -2.57
CA ILE A 432 -3.02 1.86 -1.55
C ILE A 432 -1.90 0.92 -1.97
#